data_AF-A0A1C9CY63-F1
#
_entry.id   AF-A0A1C9CY63-F1
#
_cell.length_a   1.000
_cell.length_b   1.000
_cell.length_c   1.000
_cell.angle_alpha   90.00
_cell.angle_beta   90.00
_cell.angle_gamma   90.00
#
_symmetry.space_group_name_H-M   'P 1'
#
loop_
_entity.id
_entity.type
_entity.pdbx_description
1 polymer ?
#
loop_
_entity_poly.entity_id
_entity_poly.type
_entity_poly.pdbx_seq_one_letter_code
_entity_poly.pdbx_strand_id
1 'polypeptide(L)'
;KISQFTKIGPTEVLIEMEDWNGDKVSAHYGGFTIQNEGNKYQLSVSNYKGNAGNALMEGASQLHGENRTMTVHNGMFFSTYDRDNDG
;
A
#
# COMPACT_ATOMS: atom_id res chain seq x y z
N LYS A 1 -9.32 -8.21 11.17
CA LYS A 1 -8.12 -8.87 11.76
C LYS A 1 -6.85 -8.05 11.52
N ILE A 2 -6.47 -7.76 10.26
CA ILE A 2 -5.25 -6.98 9.93
C ILE A 2 -5.20 -5.65 10.68
N SER A 3 -6.28 -4.85 10.65
CA SER A 3 -6.35 -3.58 11.40
C SER A 3 -6.00 -3.69 12.88
N GLN A 4 -6.46 -4.76 13.55
CA GLN A 4 -6.17 -4.96 14.96
C GLN A 4 -4.68 -5.24 15.16
N PHE A 5 -4.08 -6.10 14.33
CA PHE A 5 -2.65 -6.42 14.43
C PHE A 5 -1.76 -5.19 14.23
N THR A 6 -2.04 -4.38 13.21
CA THR A 6 -1.23 -3.19 12.92
C THR A 6 -1.35 -2.10 13.99
N LYS A 7 -2.35 -2.20 14.88
CA LYS A 7 -2.61 -1.24 15.97
C LYS A 7 -2.06 -1.69 17.32
N ILE A 8 -1.49 -2.90 17.42
CA ILE A 8 -0.86 -3.39 18.67
C ILE A 8 0.41 -2.59 18.97
N GLY A 9 1.12 -2.13 17.92
CA GLY A 9 2.33 -1.32 18.04
C GLY A 9 2.91 -0.98 16.66
N PRO A 10 4.11 -0.38 16.61
CA PRO A 10 4.82 -0.15 15.37
C PRO A 10 4.89 -1.44 14.54
N THR A 11 4.38 -1.38 13.32
CA THR A 11 4.27 -2.54 12.43
C THR A 11 4.92 -2.20 11.10
N GLU A 12 5.70 -3.14 10.59
CA GLU A 12 6.27 -3.10 9.24
C GLU A 12 5.61 -4.16 8.36
N VAL A 13 5.69 -3.98 7.04
CA VAL A 13 5.22 -4.97 6.06
C VAL A 13 6.27 -5.19 4.99
N LEU A 14 6.47 -6.45 4.60
CA LEU A 14 7.27 -6.87 3.47
C LEU A 14 6.34 -7.46 2.41
N ILE A 15 6.37 -6.89 1.21
CA ILE A 15 5.67 -7.39 0.03
C ILE A 15 6.72 -8.00 -0.89
N GLU A 16 6.58 -9.28 -1.20
CA GLU A 16 7.46 -10.02 -2.11
C GLU A 16 6.68 -10.42 -3.36
N MET A 17 7.32 -10.27 -4.52
CA MET A 17 6.73 -10.61 -5.81
C MET A 17 7.77 -11.41 -6.61
N GLU A 18 7.31 -12.41 -7.34
CA GLU A 18 8.10 -13.26 -8.21
C GLU A 18 7.44 -13.32 -9.58
N ASP A 19 8.22 -13.14 -10.64
CA ASP A 19 7.72 -13.27 -12.00
C ASP A 19 7.71 -14.75 -12.47
N TRP A 20 7.19 -15.00 -13.67
CA TRP A 20 7.11 -16.35 -14.22
C TRP A 20 8.47 -16.95 -14.63
N ASN A 21 9.52 -16.12 -14.70
CA ASN A 21 10.90 -16.56 -14.95
C ASN A 21 11.66 -16.85 -13.65
N GLY A 22 11.06 -16.55 -12.48
CA GLY A 22 11.65 -16.74 -11.16
C GLY A 22 12.40 -15.52 -10.60
N ASP A 23 12.36 -14.37 -11.29
CA ASP A 23 12.96 -13.12 -10.80
C ASP A 23 12.13 -12.56 -9.66
N LYS A 24 12.78 -12.17 -8.56
CA LYS A 24 12.13 -11.68 -7.34
C LYS A 24 12.44 -10.22 -7.04
N VAL A 25 11.44 -9.51 -6.56
CA VAL A 25 11.56 -8.15 -6.03
C VAL A 25 10.81 -8.02 -4.72
N SER A 26 11.17 -7.01 -3.93
CA SER A 26 10.50 -6.71 -2.67
C SER A 26 10.28 -5.23 -2.44
N ALA A 27 9.21 -4.94 -1.69
CA ALA A 27 8.88 -3.62 -1.14
C ALA A 27 8.69 -3.78 0.37
N HIS A 28 9.61 -3.19 1.14
CA HIS A 28 9.53 -3.10 2.60
C HIS A 28 9.04 -1.71 2.97
N TYR A 29 8.04 -1.65 3.85
CA TYR A 29 7.54 -0.42 4.45
C TYR A 29 7.72 -0.51 5.97
N GLY A 30 8.65 0.28 6.51
CA GLY A 30 8.94 0.29 7.95
C GLY A 30 7.82 0.89 8.81
N GLY A 31 6.83 1.55 8.20
CA GLY A 31 5.57 1.90 8.84
C GLY A 31 4.40 1.38 8.03
N PHE A 32 3.50 0.65 8.69
CA PHE A 32 2.30 0.08 8.08
C PHE A 32 1.13 0.09 9.08
N THR A 33 0.00 0.68 8.69
CA THR A 33 -1.21 0.71 9.51
C THR A 33 -2.46 0.60 8.66
N ILE A 34 -3.42 -0.21 9.13
CA ILE A 34 -4.76 -0.31 8.56
C ILE A 34 -5.79 0.16 9.60
N GLN A 35 -6.61 1.14 9.25
CA GLN A 35 -7.66 1.63 10.14
C GLN A 35 -8.81 0.61 10.30
N ASN A 36 -9.74 0.88 11.20
CA ASN A 36 -10.89 0.01 11.41
C ASN A 36 -11.95 0.21 10.32
N GLU A 37 -13.04 -0.57 10.38
CA GLU A 37 -14.14 -0.51 9.42
C GLU A 37 -14.83 0.87 9.37
N GLY A 38 -15.00 1.53 10.52
CA GLY A 38 -15.58 2.88 10.57
C GLY A 38 -14.76 3.95 9.84
N ASN A 39 -13.47 3.67 9.62
CA ASN A 39 -12.56 4.46 8.79
C ASN A 39 -12.22 3.74 7.47
N LYS A 40 -13.11 2.84 7.02
CA LYS A 40 -13.05 2.17 5.72
C LYS A 40 -11.71 1.46 5.47
N TYR A 41 -11.12 0.92 6.52
CA TYR A 41 -9.81 0.26 6.49
C TYR A 41 -8.70 1.07 5.81
N GLN A 42 -8.70 2.41 6.00
CA GLN A 42 -7.71 3.30 5.42
C GLN A 42 -6.27 2.81 5.61
N LEU A 43 -5.49 2.83 4.52
CA LEU A 43 -4.08 2.44 4.49
C LEU A 43 -3.19 3.62 4.86
N SER A 44 -2.16 3.35 5.68
CA SER A 44 -1.01 4.24 5.84
C SER A 44 0.29 3.45 5.75
N VAL A 45 1.22 3.93 4.92
CA VAL A 45 2.56 3.38 4.74
C VAL A 45 3.63 4.47 4.78
N SER A 46 4.82 4.12 5.27
CA SER A 46 5.98 5.01 5.30
C SER A 46 7.29 4.19 5.33
N ASN A 47 8.42 4.90 5.25
CA ASN A 47 9.76 4.31 5.35
C ASN A 47 10.02 3.19 4.32
N TYR A 48 9.71 3.46 3.05
CA TYR A 48 9.92 2.51 1.96
C TYR A 48 11.42 2.18 1.77
N LYS A 49 11.71 0.89 1.55
CA LYS A 49 12.98 0.37 1.06
C LYS A 49 12.72 -0.86 0.20
N GLY A 50 13.39 -0.99 -0.95
CA GLY A 50 13.22 -2.16 -1.79
C GLY A 50 13.59 -1.90 -3.25
N ASN A 51 13.50 -2.95 -4.07
CA ASN A 51 13.78 -2.92 -5.50
C ASN A 51 12.53 -3.10 -6.37
N ALA A 52 11.35 -3.31 -5.78
CA ALA A 52 10.09 -3.44 -6.51
C ALA A 52 9.51 -2.10 -7.02
N GLY A 53 10.00 -0.98 -6.48
CA GLY A 53 9.45 0.36 -6.72
C GLY A 53 8.44 0.79 -5.65
N ASN A 54 8.42 2.07 -5.31
CA ASN A 54 7.59 2.63 -4.24
C ASN A 54 6.16 2.93 -4.68
N ALA A 55 5.46 1.93 -5.23
CA ALA A 55 4.15 2.13 -5.84
C ALA A 55 3.09 2.64 -4.85
N LEU A 56 3.13 2.20 -3.58
CA LEU A 56 2.10 2.61 -2.61
C LEU A 56 2.19 4.09 -2.23
N MET A 57 3.39 4.68 -2.16
CA MET A 57 3.55 6.09 -1.76
C MET A 57 3.72 7.04 -2.95
N GLU A 58 4.26 6.57 -4.08
CA GLU A 58 4.62 7.44 -5.21
C GLU A 58 3.82 7.17 -6.49
N GLY A 59 2.96 6.15 -6.50
CA GLY A 59 2.16 5.78 -7.68
C GLY A 59 2.98 5.16 -8.80
N ALA A 60 2.35 4.99 -9.97
CA ALA A 60 2.94 4.35 -11.13
C ALA A 60 4.09 5.18 -11.74
N SER A 61 5.30 4.61 -11.81
CA SER A 61 6.52 5.32 -12.22
C SER A 61 6.53 5.78 -13.67
N GLN A 62 5.76 5.13 -14.53
CA GLN A 62 5.61 5.50 -15.94
C GLN A 62 4.66 6.69 -16.18
N LEU A 63 3.85 7.06 -15.18
CA LEU A 63 2.93 8.19 -15.27
C LEU A 63 3.58 9.47 -14.74
N HIS A 64 3.00 10.62 -15.09
CA HIS A 64 3.51 11.94 -14.72
C HIS A 64 2.38 12.86 -14.27
N GLY A 65 2.72 13.85 -13.43
CA GLY A 65 1.76 14.85 -12.94
C GLY A 65 0.56 14.22 -12.25
N GLU A 66 -0.63 14.76 -12.56
CA GLU A 66 -1.91 14.32 -12.00
C GLU A 66 -2.16 12.81 -12.18
N ASN A 67 -1.82 12.28 -13.35
CA ASN A 67 -1.98 10.85 -13.68
C ASN A 67 -1.14 9.94 -12.77
N ARG A 68 0.03 10.39 -12.31
CA ARG A 68 0.82 9.62 -11.35
C ARG A 68 0.20 9.72 -9.96
N THR A 69 -0.15 10.92 -9.53
CA THR A 69 -0.65 11.16 -8.17
C THR A 69 -1.99 10.49 -7.90
N MET A 70 -2.86 10.32 -8.91
CA MET A 70 -4.13 9.58 -8.77
C MET A 70 -3.95 8.06 -8.56
N THR A 71 -2.73 7.52 -8.75
CA THR A 71 -2.43 6.09 -8.55
C THR A 71 -1.72 5.80 -7.22
N VAL A 72 -1.60 6.78 -6.33
CA VAL A 72 -1.00 6.61 -5.00
C VAL A 72 -2.01 5.90 -4.08
N HIS A 73 -1.56 4.87 -3.36
CA HIS A 73 -2.41 4.11 -2.44
C HIS A 73 -2.32 4.58 -0.98
N ASN A 74 -1.23 5.25 -0.59
CA ASN A 74 -1.04 5.74 0.77
C ASN A 74 -2.13 6.76 1.12
N GLY A 75 -2.89 6.49 2.18
CA GLY A 75 -4.03 7.31 2.59
C GLY A 75 -5.37 6.90 1.97
N MET A 76 -5.39 5.98 1.00
CA MET A 76 -6.62 5.53 0.35
C MET A 76 -7.45 4.62 1.25
N PHE A 77 -8.77 4.63 1.01
CA PHE A 77 -9.70 3.70 1.64
C PHE A 77 -9.73 2.37 0.91
N PHE A 78 -10.26 1.36 1.61
CA PHE A 78 -10.51 0.06 1.01
C PHE A 78 -11.90 0.05 0.35
N SER A 79 -11.93 -0.50 -0.87
CA SER A 79 -13.15 -0.67 -1.66
C SER A 79 -13.27 -2.11 -2.11
N THR A 80 -14.50 -2.56 -2.30
CA THR A 80 -14.85 -3.83 -2.94
C THR A 80 -15.80 -3.55 -4.09
N TYR A 81 -16.03 -4.53 -4.97
CA TYR A 81 -16.90 -4.34 -6.14
C TYR A 81 -18.32 -3.86 -5.80
N ASP A 82 -18.79 -4.11 -4.56
CA ASP A 82 -20.09 -3.73 -4.02
C ASP A 82 -20.01 -2.61 -2.96
N ARG A 83 -18.81 -2.06 -2.72
CA ARG A 83 -18.59 -0.96 -1.77
C ARG A 83 -17.56 0.01 -2.30
N ASP A 84 -18.07 1.05 -2.95
CA ASP A 84 -17.26 2.15 -3.44
C ASP A 84 -16.80 3.07 -2.29
N ASN A 85 -15.48 3.17 -2.14
CA ASN A 85 -14.76 4.18 -1.39
C ASN A 85 -13.51 4.65 -2.17
N ASP A 86 -13.46 4.42 -3.49
CA ASP A 86 -12.35 4.89 -4.31
C ASP A 86 -12.50 6.40 -4.63
N GLY A 87 -11.51 6.97 -5.32
CA GLY A 87 -11.39 8.39 -5.57
C GLY A 87 -10.81 8.68 -6.95
#